data_AF-A0ABC8QMN3-F1
#
_entry.id   AF-A0ABC8QMN3-F1
#
_cell.length_a   1.000
_cell.length_b   1.000
_cell.length_c   1.000
_cell.angle_alpha   90.00
_cell.angle_beta   90.00
_cell.angle_gamma   90.00
#
_symmetry.space_group_name_H-M   'P 1'
#
loop_
_entity.id
_entity.type
_entity.pdbx_description
1 polymer ?
#
loop_
_entity_poly.entity_id
_entity_poly.type
_entity_poly.pdbx_seq_one_letter_code
_entity_poly.pdbx_strand_id
1 'polypeptide(L)'
;MIASMDLNASPQPEEDEETFVPHFEEDNAPEEHIEHIETGADIARREREERRQRLRRGREDGRPTLHDGMFQTKKQRSHDRLPPGWLDCPAFGQEVGCIIPSKVPLDESFNDYVVPGKRYSFRQVIHQQRVLGRKLGLVIDLTNTTRYYSIADWKKDGIKHVKICCRGRDSVPDNESVNQFVYEVSQFLARQRPPKKYILVHCTHGHNRTGYMIVHYLMRTTSISVTQAIKIFAEARPPGIYKPDYIDALYTFYHEKKPDGDICPAIPDWKRSSELDLNGDAIPDDDDDGGSAAPVHVWFSKEFY
;
A
#
# COMPACT_ATOMS: atom_id res chain seq x y z
N MET A 1 -13.79 -62.60 -48.06
CA MET A 1 -12.80 -63.37 -48.86
C MET A 1 -11.59 -62.45 -48.98
N ILE A 2 -10.71 -62.43 -47.98
CA ILE A 2 -9.56 -63.32 -47.77
C ILE A 2 -8.58 -63.24 -48.95
N ALA A 3 -7.53 -62.45 -48.78
CA ALA A 3 -6.24 -62.64 -49.43
C ALA A 3 -5.24 -62.99 -48.33
N SER A 4 -4.58 -64.12 -48.55
CA SER A 4 -3.66 -64.85 -47.69
C SER A 4 -2.22 -64.37 -47.87
N MET A 5 -1.34 -64.88 -47.00
CA MET A 5 0.15 -64.95 -47.02
C MET A 5 0.77 -64.03 -45.94
N ASP A 6 1.70 -64.47 -45.08
CA ASP A 6 2.44 -65.72 -44.93
C ASP A 6 2.99 -65.73 -43.49
N LEU A 7 3.03 -66.88 -42.82
CA LEU A 7 3.56 -67.03 -41.45
C LEU A 7 4.85 -67.84 -41.52
N ASN A 8 6.00 -67.17 -41.41
CA ASN A 8 7.26 -67.83 -41.10
C ASN A 8 8.28 -66.88 -40.42
N ALA A 9 8.64 -67.26 -39.18
CA ALA A 9 9.88 -66.99 -38.42
C ALA A 9 10.18 -65.52 -37.99
N SER A 10 10.55 -65.16 -36.75
CA SER A 10 11.05 -65.86 -35.54
C SER A 10 10.85 -64.97 -34.29
N PRO A 11 10.92 -65.52 -33.06
CA PRO A 11 11.45 -64.78 -31.92
C PRO A 11 12.62 -65.50 -31.23
N GLN A 12 13.73 -64.79 -30.99
CA GLN A 12 14.77 -65.19 -30.03
C GLN A 12 14.72 -64.25 -28.82
N PRO A 13 15.07 -64.74 -27.62
CA PRO A 13 14.71 -64.10 -26.36
C PRO A 13 15.68 -62.97 -25.95
N GLU A 14 15.08 -61.98 -25.29
CA GLU A 14 15.64 -61.03 -24.28
C GLU A 14 16.36 -61.80 -23.15
N GLU A 15 17.22 -61.27 -22.28
CA GLU A 15 17.93 -60.01 -22.02
C GLU A 15 19.05 -60.35 -20.99
N ASP A 16 19.82 -59.33 -20.57
CA ASP A 16 20.82 -59.28 -19.47
C ASP A 16 22.22 -59.86 -19.79
N GLU A 17 23.36 -59.16 -19.62
CA GLU A 17 23.73 -57.97 -18.85
C GLU A 17 25.10 -57.49 -19.41
N GLU A 18 25.48 -56.23 -19.16
CA GLU A 18 26.79 -55.55 -19.42
C GLU A 18 26.81 -54.54 -20.57
N THR A 19 26.75 -53.24 -20.23
CA THR A 19 27.36 -52.14 -21.01
C THR A 19 27.59 -50.96 -20.06
N PHE A 20 28.83 -50.68 -19.66
CA PHE A 20 29.83 -49.82 -20.31
C PHE A 20 29.63 -48.32 -20.04
N VAL A 21 30.70 -47.71 -19.53
CA VAL A 21 30.86 -46.30 -19.16
C VAL A 21 30.87 -45.41 -20.41
N PRO A 22 30.20 -44.25 -20.42
CA PRO A 22 30.50 -43.19 -21.37
C PRO A 22 31.26 -42.02 -20.73
N HIS A 23 32.28 -41.58 -21.45
CA HIS A 23 32.96 -40.29 -21.30
C HIS A 23 32.53 -39.36 -22.46
N PHE A 24 32.81 -38.06 -22.32
CA PHE A 24 32.57 -36.93 -23.26
C PHE A 24 31.14 -36.35 -23.22
N GLU A 25 30.87 -35.05 -23.28
CA GLU A 25 31.65 -33.84 -23.60
C GLU A 25 30.90 -32.59 -23.07
N GLU A 26 31.59 -31.44 -22.99
CA GLU A 26 31.07 -30.13 -22.56
C GLU A 26 29.88 -29.62 -23.41
N ASP A 27 28.89 -29.00 -22.77
CA ASP A 27 28.09 -27.95 -23.42
C ASP A 27 27.78 -26.82 -22.42
N ASN A 28 28.32 -25.64 -22.72
CA ASN A 28 28.09 -24.40 -21.98
C ASN A 28 26.81 -23.73 -22.51
N ALA A 29 25.81 -23.52 -21.65
CA ALA A 29 24.66 -22.64 -21.93
C ALA A 29 24.15 -21.98 -20.63
N PRO A 30 23.60 -20.76 -20.72
CA PRO A 30 23.82 -19.68 -19.75
C PRO A 30 22.90 -19.74 -18.52
N GLU A 31 23.42 -19.36 -17.36
CA GLU A 31 22.68 -19.13 -16.13
C GLU A 31 21.54 -18.12 -16.36
N GLU A 32 20.30 -18.61 -16.37
CA GLU A 32 19.12 -17.78 -16.22
C GLU A 32 19.18 -17.08 -14.85
N HIS A 33 19.26 -15.76 -14.88
CA HIS A 33 19.08 -14.89 -13.72
C HIS A 33 17.65 -15.07 -13.17
N ILE A 34 17.46 -16.08 -12.32
CA ILE A 34 16.28 -16.20 -11.47
C ILE A 34 16.40 -15.07 -10.44
N GLU A 35 15.68 -13.96 -10.64
CA GLU A 35 15.48 -12.97 -9.59
C GLU A 35 14.89 -13.69 -8.38
N HIS A 36 15.68 -13.79 -7.32
CA HIS A 36 15.30 -14.48 -6.08
C HIS A 36 14.09 -13.74 -5.47
N ILE A 37 12.88 -14.26 -5.71
CA ILE A 37 11.65 -13.74 -5.11
C ILE A 37 11.68 -14.13 -3.64
N GLU A 38 12.07 -13.18 -2.79
CA GLU A 38 12.12 -13.39 -1.34
C GLU A 38 10.70 -13.57 -0.79
N THR A 39 10.41 -14.72 -0.20
CA THR A 39 9.07 -15.04 0.32
C THR A 39 8.82 -14.34 1.66
N GLY A 40 7.55 -14.21 2.06
CA GLY A 40 7.19 -13.67 3.38
C GLY A 40 7.84 -14.42 4.56
N ALA A 41 8.16 -15.71 4.38
CA ALA A 41 8.88 -16.50 5.36
C ALA A 41 10.37 -16.13 5.44
N ASP A 42 11.00 -15.79 4.31
CA ASP A 42 12.39 -15.37 4.23
C ASP A 42 12.59 -14.00 4.88
N ILE A 43 11.67 -13.07 4.63
CA ILE A 43 11.61 -11.77 5.30
C ILE A 43 11.49 -11.96 6.82
N ALA A 44 10.57 -12.82 7.28
CA ALA A 44 10.38 -13.09 8.70
C ALA A 44 11.62 -13.73 9.37
N ARG A 45 12.36 -14.58 8.65
CA ARG A 45 13.58 -15.22 9.13
C ARG A 45 14.72 -14.22 9.29
N ARG A 46 14.92 -13.36 8.29
CA ARG A 46 15.94 -12.30 8.30
C ARG A 46 15.69 -11.29 9.43
N GLU A 47 14.45 -10.85 9.63
CA GLU A 47 14.10 -9.96 10.73
C GLU A 47 14.33 -10.58 12.12
N ARG A 48 14.11 -11.90 12.26
CA ARG A 48 14.38 -12.63 13.52
C ARG A 48 15.88 -12.66 13.85
N GLU A 49 16.73 -12.80 12.85
CA GLU A 49 18.18 -12.78 13.02
C GLU A 49 18.70 -11.39 13.37
N GLU A 50 18.19 -10.34 12.71
CA GLU A 50 18.51 -8.96 13.07
C GLU A 50 18.14 -8.65 14.52
N ARG A 51 16.99 -9.14 15.01
CA ARG A 51 16.58 -8.99 16.41
C ARG A 51 17.56 -9.67 17.38
N ARG A 52 18.03 -10.88 17.05
CA ARG A 52 19.05 -11.59 17.85
C ARG A 52 20.37 -10.82 17.87
N GLN A 53 20.76 -10.20 16.76
CA GLN A 53 21.98 -9.40 16.70
C GLN A 53 21.88 -8.10 17.51
N ARG A 54 20.74 -7.40 17.47
CA ARG A 54 20.51 -6.19 18.28
C ARG A 54 20.54 -6.49 19.78
N LEU A 55 19.92 -7.61 20.20
CA LEU A 55 19.94 -8.07 21.59
C LEU A 55 21.34 -8.47 22.07
N ARG A 56 22.20 -8.98 21.17
CA ARG A 56 23.61 -9.25 21.48
C ARG A 56 24.41 -7.97 21.69
N ARG A 57 24.27 -6.98 20.80
CA ARG A 57 24.95 -5.68 20.93
C ARG A 57 24.52 -4.91 22.18
N GLY A 58 23.25 -5.00 22.59
CA GLY A 58 22.74 -4.36 23.79
C GLY A 58 23.15 -5.01 25.12
N ARG A 59 23.76 -6.21 25.10
CA ARG A 59 24.19 -6.93 26.32
C ARG A 59 25.65 -6.68 26.71
N GLU A 60 26.44 -6.08 25.82
CA GLU A 60 27.87 -5.85 26.06
C GLU A 60 28.16 -4.56 26.86
N ASP A 61 27.19 -3.64 26.98
CA ASP A 61 27.32 -2.38 27.73
C ASP A 61 26.76 -2.45 29.18
N GLY A 62 27.21 -3.46 29.94
CA GLY A 62 26.82 -3.63 31.34
C GLY A 62 27.71 -2.88 32.34
N ARG A 63 27.24 -1.75 32.89
CA ARG A 63 27.62 -1.30 34.25
C ARG A 63 26.35 -1.06 35.09
N PRO A 64 26.25 -1.61 36.31
CA PRO A 64 25.06 -1.46 37.14
C PRO A 64 25.11 -0.16 37.95
N THR A 65 24.20 0.77 37.68
CA THR A 65 23.90 1.88 38.59
C THR A 65 22.56 1.62 39.27
N LEU A 66 22.63 1.40 40.59
CA LEU A 66 21.49 1.48 41.49
C LEU A 66 21.01 2.94 41.51
N HIS A 67 19.79 3.21 41.05
CA HIS A 67 19.10 4.42 41.47
C HIS A 67 17.61 4.17 41.66
N ASP A 68 17.19 4.62 42.84
CA ASP A 68 15.90 4.55 43.47
C ASP A 68 14.78 5.21 42.65
N GLY A 69 13.56 4.74 42.91
CA GLY A 69 12.38 4.87 42.06
C GLY A 69 11.88 6.31 41.89
N MET A 70 11.53 6.61 40.64
CA MET A 70 10.51 7.60 40.27
C MET A 70 9.88 7.10 38.98
N PHE A 71 8.66 6.56 39.07
CA PHE A 71 7.81 6.27 37.91
C PHE A 71 7.44 7.61 37.24
N GLN A 72 8.34 8.12 36.40
CA GLN A 72 7.98 9.11 35.40
C GLN A 72 7.32 8.35 34.27
N THR A 73 5.98 8.43 34.22
CA THR A 73 5.19 8.05 33.05
C THR A 73 5.76 8.82 31.86
N LYS A 74 6.60 8.17 31.04
CA LYS A 74 7.15 8.76 29.82
C LYS A 74 5.96 9.17 28.97
N LYS A 75 5.67 10.48 28.94
CA LYS A 75 4.69 11.09 28.04
C LYS A 75 5.11 10.71 26.63
N GLN A 76 4.44 9.74 26.02
CA GLN A 76 4.73 9.29 24.65
C GLN A 76 4.73 10.51 23.73
N ARG A 77 5.81 10.72 22.99
CA ARG A 77 5.87 11.78 22.00
C ARG A 77 4.83 11.47 20.92
N SER A 78 4.10 12.49 20.45
CA SER A 78 3.05 12.33 19.43
C SER A 78 3.54 11.64 18.15
N HIS A 79 4.84 11.74 17.86
CA HIS A 79 5.48 11.15 16.70
C HIS A 79 5.41 9.60 16.68
N ASP A 80 5.38 8.97 17.86
CA ASP A 80 5.56 7.52 18.02
C ASP A 80 4.25 6.73 18.12
N ARG A 81 3.09 7.40 18.05
CA ARG A 81 1.78 6.74 18.21
C ARG A 81 1.18 6.34 16.87
N LEU A 82 0.74 5.09 16.74
CA LEU A 82 0.01 4.66 15.55
C LEU A 82 -1.27 5.50 15.37
N PRO A 83 -1.69 5.77 14.13
CA PRO A 83 -2.95 6.45 13.90
C PRO A 83 -4.10 5.59 14.44
N PRO A 84 -5.08 6.17 15.15
CA PRO A 84 -6.23 5.44 15.64
C PRO A 84 -6.93 4.63 14.52
N GLY A 85 -7.26 3.38 14.79
CA GLY A 85 -7.93 2.48 13.83
C GLY A 85 -7.05 2.01 12.67
N TRP A 86 -5.77 2.39 12.59
CA TRP A 86 -4.89 2.01 11.47
C TRP A 86 -4.60 0.50 11.43
N LEU A 87 -4.46 -0.14 12.60
CA LEU A 87 -4.02 -1.54 12.70
C LEU A 87 -5.00 -2.50 12.03
N ASP A 88 -6.30 -2.28 12.23
CA ASP A 88 -7.37 -3.14 11.72
C ASP A 88 -8.01 -2.62 10.43
N CYS A 89 -7.68 -1.40 10.02
CA CYS A 89 -8.00 -0.89 8.70
C CYS A 89 -7.37 -1.79 7.61
N PRO A 90 -8.15 -2.27 6.62
CA PRO A 90 -7.62 -3.07 5.52
C PRO A 90 -6.51 -2.33 4.75
N ALA A 91 -5.51 -3.04 4.23
CA ALA A 91 -4.34 -2.41 3.63
C ALA A 91 -4.65 -1.57 2.37
N PHE A 92 -5.32 -2.18 1.39
CA PHE A 92 -5.66 -1.55 0.11
C PHE A 92 -6.98 -2.10 -0.44
N GLY A 93 -7.57 -1.41 -1.41
CA GLY A 93 -8.75 -1.85 -2.17
C GLY A 93 -8.39 -2.33 -3.58
N GLN A 94 -9.39 -2.77 -4.35
CA GLN A 94 -9.23 -3.03 -5.77
C GLN A 94 -8.94 -1.75 -6.55
N GLU A 95 -8.37 -1.91 -7.74
CA GLU A 95 -8.08 -0.79 -8.62
C GLU A 95 -9.38 -0.18 -9.20
N VAL A 96 -9.43 1.13 -9.19
CA VAL A 96 -10.36 1.92 -10.00
C VAL A 96 -9.58 2.36 -11.23
N GLY A 97 -9.69 1.59 -12.31
CA GLY A 97 -8.93 1.77 -13.55
C GLY A 97 -7.43 1.47 -13.39
N CYS A 98 -6.65 2.45 -12.92
CA CYS A 98 -5.22 2.27 -12.59
C CYS A 98 -4.88 2.76 -11.18
N ILE A 99 -5.90 3.19 -10.43
CA ILE A 99 -5.75 3.84 -9.14
C ILE A 99 -6.06 2.83 -8.05
N ILE A 100 -5.12 2.59 -7.16
CA ILE A 100 -5.25 1.67 -6.03
C ILE A 100 -5.45 2.52 -4.76
N PRO A 101 -6.64 2.52 -4.15
CA PRO A 101 -6.86 3.16 -2.87
C PRO A 101 -6.19 2.35 -1.76
N SER A 102 -5.43 3.01 -0.89
CA SER A 102 -4.65 2.37 0.16
C SER A 102 -4.70 3.17 1.46
N LYS A 103 -4.54 2.51 2.60
CA LYS A 103 -4.13 3.19 3.84
C LYS A 103 -2.66 3.60 3.75
N VAL A 104 -2.22 4.48 4.66
CA VAL A 104 -0.82 4.92 4.70
C VAL A 104 0.10 3.76 5.08
N PRO A 105 1.21 3.51 4.36
CA PRO A 105 2.24 2.60 4.84
C PRO A 105 3.03 3.23 5.98
N LEU A 106 3.54 2.41 6.90
CA LEU A 106 4.36 2.85 8.02
C LEU A 106 5.76 2.27 7.89
N ASP A 107 6.78 3.10 8.08
CA ASP A 107 8.17 2.67 8.06
C ASP A 107 8.55 1.87 9.31
N GLU A 108 9.80 1.41 9.33
CA GLU A 108 10.32 0.55 10.39
C GLU A 108 10.36 1.22 11.77
N SER A 109 10.23 2.55 11.86
CA SER A 109 10.15 3.25 13.15
C SER A 109 8.89 2.88 13.95
N PHE A 110 7.86 2.38 13.27
CA PHE A 110 6.61 1.92 13.89
C PHE A 110 6.61 0.42 14.25
N ASN A 111 7.66 -0.33 13.93
CA ASN A 111 7.68 -1.80 14.07
C ASN A 111 7.51 -2.30 15.50
N ASP A 112 7.88 -1.51 16.51
CA ASP A 112 7.70 -1.85 17.93
C ASP A 112 6.23 -1.73 18.36
N TYR A 113 5.42 -0.98 17.61
CA TYR A 113 3.99 -0.77 17.86
C TYR A 113 3.10 -1.66 16.99
N VAL A 114 3.63 -2.26 15.93
CA VAL A 114 2.87 -3.11 15.00
C VAL A 114 3.32 -4.56 15.10
N VAL A 115 2.39 -5.43 15.51
CA VAL A 115 2.64 -6.87 15.63
C VAL A 115 3.11 -7.48 14.29
N PRO A 116 4.04 -8.44 14.31
CA PRO A 116 4.43 -9.19 13.11
C PRO A 116 3.18 -9.78 12.42
N GLY A 117 3.05 -9.56 11.11
CA GLY A 117 1.88 -9.96 10.31
C GLY A 117 0.84 -8.86 10.05
N LYS A 118 0.80 -7.80 10.87
CA LYS A 118 -0.03 -6.60 10.64
C LYS A 118 0.74 -5.41 10.06
N ARG A 119 2.06 -5.58 9.87
CA ARG A 119 2.93 -4.56 9.27
C ARG A 119 2.49 -4.26 7.84
N TYR A 120 2.63 -3.00 7.46
CA TYR A 120 2.36 -2.51 6.11
C TYR A 120 3.36 -1.42 5.75
N SER A 121 4.60 -1.82 5.48
CA SER A 121 5.69 -0.96 5.02
C SER A 121 5.65 -0.74 3.51
N PHE A 122 6.43 0.23 3.00
CA PHE A 122 6.51 0.47 1.55
C PHE A 122 6.96 -0.80 0.79
N ARG A 123 7.88 -1.60 1.36
CA ARG A 123 8.31 -2.88 0.77
C ARG A 123 7.15 -3.87 0.66
N GLN A 124 6.33 -3.95 1.71
CA GLN A 124 5.15 -4.81 1.71
C GLN A 124 4.09 -4.31 0.72
N VAL A 125 3.90 -2.99 0.59
CA VAL A 125 3.01 -2.41 -0.44
C VAL A 125 3.47 -2.84 -1.83
N ILE A 126 4.74 -2.62 -2.16
CA ILE A 126 5.30 -2.96 -3.47
C ILE A 126 5.16 -4.46 -3.74
N HIS A 127 5.53 -5.30 -2.78
CA HIS A 127 5.43 -6.75 -2.91
C HIS A 127 3.98 -7.20 -3.12
N GLN A 128 3.05 -6.76 -2.27
CA GLN A 128 1.63 -7.13 -2.37
C GLN A 128 1.01 -6.71 -3.72
N GLN A 129 1.36 -5.52 -4.24
CA GLN A 129 0.87 -5.10 -5.56
C GLN A 129 1.54 -5.87 -6.70
N ARG A 130 2.84 -6.19 -6.62
CA ARG A 130 3.53 -7.02 -7.62
C ARG A 130 2.94 -8.42 -7.72
N VAL A 131 2.58 -9.04 -6.58
CA VAL A 131 1.91 -10.35 -6.54
C VAL A 131 0.56 -10.32 -7.28
N LEU A 132 -0.14 -9.19 -7.26
CA LEU A 132 -1.39 -8.98 -8.02
C LEU A 132 -1.14 -8.57 -9.49
N GLY A 133 0.09 -8.63 -9.98
CA GLY A 133 0.44 -8.20 -11.34
C GLY A 133 0.43 -6.68 -11.53
N ARG A 134 0.41 -5.90 -10.45
CA ARG A 134 0.32 -4.44 -10.48
C ARG A 134 1.68 -3.79 -10.18
N LYS A 135 2.35 -3.26 -11.22
CA LYS A 135 3.58 -2.48 -11.06
C LYS A 135 3.25 -1.03 -10.74
N LEU A 136 3.63 -0.55 -9.54
CA LEU A 136 3.46 0.85 -9.16
C LEU A 136 4.40 1.77 -9.95
N GLY A 137 3.93 2.96 -10.29
CA GLY A 137 4.76 4.01 -10.89
C GLY A 137 4.51 5.41 -10.35
N LEU A 138 3.44 5.61 -9.58
CA LEU A 138 3.14 6.85 -8.88
C LEU A 138 2.51 6.55 -7.51
N VAL A 139 2.91 7.32 -6.50
CA VAL A 139 2.22 7.43 -5.21
C VAL A 139 1.71 8.85 -5.08
N ILE A 140 0.42 8.99 -4.72
CA ILE A 140 -0.17 10.26 -4.30
C ILE A 140 -0.53 10.16 -2.82
N ASP A 141 0.19 10.94 -2.02
CA ASP A 141 0.05 11.03 -0.56
C ASP A 141 -0.81 12.23 -0.18
N LEU A 142 -1.98 11.96 0.39
CA LEU A 142 -2.98 12.93 0.80
C LEU A 142 -2.90 13.29 2.31
N THR A 143 -1.92 12.76 3.02
CA THR A 143 -1.73 13.04 4.45
C THR A 143 -1.16 14.44 4.65
N ASN A 144 -1.44 15.06 5.80
CA ASN A 144 -0.90 16.37 6.17
C ASN A 144 0.35 16.24 7.06
N THR A 145 1.17 15.22 6.82
CA THR A 145 2.36 14.93 7.64
C THR A 145 3.42 14.19 6.85
N THR A 146 4.65 14.17 7.33
CA THR A 146 5.77 13.41 6.75
C THR A 146 6.33 12.35 7.70
N ARG A 147 5.66 12.12 8.85
CA ARG A 147 6.13 11.23 9.93
C ARG A 147 6.07 9.74 9.62
N TYR A 148 5.30 9.34 8.61
CA TYR A 148 4.92 7.93 8.42
C TYR A 148 5.95 7.09 7.69
N TYR A 149 6.61 7.68 6.71
CA TYR A 149 7.62 7.00 5.90
C TYR A 149 8.50 8.02 5.17
N SER A 150 9.69 7.56 4.79
CA SER A 150 10.61 8.34 3.95
C SER A 150 10.23 8.29 2.47
N ILE A 151 10.15 9.45 1.82
CA ILE A 151 9.90 9.56 0.37
C ILE A 151 11.06 8.97 -0.44
N ALA A 152 12.27 8.94 0.13
CA ALA A 152 13.46 8.45 -0.56
C ALA A 152 13.33 6.98 -0.99
N ASP A 153 12.59 6.18 -0.22
CA ASP A 153 12.45 4.75 -0.48
C ASP A 153 11.62 4.45 -1.73
N TRP A 154 10.57 5.24 -1.99
CA TRP A 154 9.80 5.16 -3.24
C TRP A 154 10.63 5.54 -4.47
N LYS A 155 11.47 6.57 -4.34
CA LYS A 155 12.30 7.06 -5.45
C LYS A 155 13.36 6.03 -5.86
N LYS A 156 13.92 5.28 -4.91
CA LYS A 156 14.90 4.20 -5.18
C LYS A 156 14.31 3.10 -6.06
N ASP A 157 13.02 2.78 -5.89
CA ASP A 157 12.28 1.83 -6.72
C ASP A 157 11.76 2.44 -8.05
N GLY A 158 12.16 3.69 -8.37
CA GLY A 158 11.73 4.37 -9.60
C GLY A 158 10.25 4.77 -9.60
N ILE A 159 9.64 4.90 -8.42
CA ILE A 159 8.24 5.29 -8.24
C ILE A 159 8.17 6.79 -7.96
N LYS A 160 7.45 7.55 -8.80
CA LYS A 160 7.22 8.99 -8.56
C LYS A 160 6.39 9.15 -7.29
N HIS A 161 6.70 10.13 -6.47
CA HIS A 161 5.92 10.47 -5.27
C HIS A 161 5.43 11.91 -5.40
N VAL A 162 4.14 12.13 -5.13
CA VAL A 162 3.48 13.43 -5.10
C VAL A 162 2.73 13.56 -3.77
N LYS A 163 2.97 14.65 -3.05
CA LYS A 163 2.25 14.96 -1.82
C LYS A 163 1.25 16.09 -2.07
N ILE A 164 -0.02 15.85 -1.76
CA ILE A 164 -1.10 16.84 -1.81
C ILE A 164 -1.64 16.99 -0.38
N CYS A 165 -1.10 17.94 0.37
CA CYS A 165 -1.43 18.15 1.78
C CYS A 165 -2.88 18.64 1.92
N CYS A 166 -3.81 17.72 2.15
CA CYS A 166 -5.19 18.06 2.43
C CYS A 166 -5.28 18.62 3.87
N ARG A 167 -5.78 19.86 4.01
CA ARG A 167 -5.91 20.54 5.31
C ARG A 167 -6.77 19.73 6.29
N GLY A 168 -6.40 19.77 7.57
CA GLY A 168 -7.12 19.15 8.69
C GLY A 168 -8.40 19.89 9.10
N ARG A 169 -9.17 19.29 10.03
CA ARG A 169 -10.52 19.63 10.53
C ARG A 169 -11.65 19.28 9.57
N ASP A 170 -12.36 18.18 9.84
CA ASP A 170 -13.66 17.72 9.28
C ASP A 170 -14.18 18.48 8.07
N SER A 171 -13.35 18.57 7.05
CA SER A 171 -13.61 19.29 5.83
C SER A 171 -13.08 18.47 4.68
N VAL A 172 -13.77 18.59 3.56
CA VAL A 172 -13.36 17.97 2.32
C VAL A 172 -12.13 18.67 1.74
N PRO A 173 -11.29 17.96 0.96
CA PRO A 173 -10.23 18.60 0.21
C PRO A 173 -10.73 19.80 -0.62
N ASP A 174 -9.95 20.88 -0.63
CA ASP A 174 -10.29 22.08 -1.41
C ASP A 174 -10.14 21.86 -2.93
N ASN A 175 -10.76 22.75 -3.70
CA ASN A 175 -10.78 22.65 -5.16
C ASN A 175 -9.38 22.64 -5.78
N GLU A 176 -8.42 23.35 -5.19
CA GLU A 176 -7.03 23.37 -5.66
C GLU A 176 -6.38 21.99 -5.52
N SER A 177 -6.51 21.38 -4.34
CA SER A 177 -6.03 20.02 -4.06
C SER A 177 -6.67 18.99 -4.98
N VAL A 178 -7.99 19.11 -5.23
CA VAL A 178 -8.71 18.23 -6.15
C VAL A 178 -8.23 18.42 -7.59
N ASN A 179 -8.04 19.66 -8.04
CA ASN A 179 -7.55 19.95 -9.38
C ASN A 179 -6.13 19.40 -9.58
N GLN A 180 -5.26 19.57 -8.58
CA GLN A 180 -3.90 19.01 -8.60
C GLN A 180 -3.93 17.48 -8.66
N PHE A 181 -4.79 16.83 -7.89
CA PHE A 181 -4.97 15.37 -7.92
C PHE A 181 -5.36 14.89 -9.32
N VAL A 182 -6.42 15.49 -9.88
CA VAL A 182 -6.95 15.12 -11.20
C VAL A 182 -5.91 15.35 -12.29
N TYR A 183 -5.16 16.45 -12.21
CA TYR A 183 -4.06 16.75 -13.12
C TYR A 183 -2.96 15.68 -13.04
N GLU A 184 -2.45 15.36 -11.85
CA GLU A 184 -1.35 14.39 -11.67
C GLU A 184 -1.73 12.99 -12.14
N VAL A 185 -2.95 12.54 -11.83
CA VAL A 185 -3.49 11.27 -12.32
C VAL A 185 -3.58 11.29 -13.84
N SER A 186 -4.21 12.31 -14.42
CA SER A 186 -4.42 12.40 -15.88
C SER A 186 -3.09 12.48 -16.64
N GLN A 187 -2.13 13.27 -16.16
CA GLN A 187 -0.81 13.40 -16.76
C GLN A 187 -0.02 12.10 -16.67
N PHE A 188 -0.07 11.40 -15.53
CA PHE A 188 0.60 10.12 -15.39
C PHE A 188 0.05 9.11 -16.40
N LEU A 189 -1.28 8.96 -16.46
CA LEU A 189 -1.93 8.02 -17.38
C LEU A 189 -1.71 8.39 -18.85
N ALA A 190 -1.77 9.66 -19.23
CA ALA A 190 -1.55 10.11 -20.60
C ALA A 190 -0.11 9.87 -21.09
N ARG A 191 0.88 9.88 -20.18
CA ARG A 191 2.31 9.68 -20.51
C ARG A 191 2.74 8.21 -20.37
N GLN A 192 1.86 7.33 -19.89
CA GLN A 192 2.23 5.92 -19.73
C GLN A 192 2.50 5.26 -21.08
N ARG A 193 3.56 4.45 -21.09
CA ARG A 193 3.84 3.49 -22.16
C ARG A 193 3.66 2.07 -21.61
N PRO A 194 3.28 1.09 -22.44
CA PRO A 194 3.27 -0.30 -22.02
C PRO A 194 4.65 -0.75 -21.48
N PRO A 195 4.70 -1.60 -20.43
CA PRO A 195 3.56 -2.13 -19.68
C PRO A 195 2.92 -1.09 -18.74
N LYS A 196 1.59 -1.18 -18.60
CA LYS A 196 0.77 -0.29 -17.76
C LYS A 196 1.29 -0.26 -16.32
N LYS A 197 1.32 0.93 -15.71
CA LYS A 197 1.68 1.13 -14.30
C LYS A 197 0.49 1.63 -13.49
N TYR A 198 0.54 1.41 -12.19
CA TYR A 198 -0.53 1.77 -11.27
C TYR A 198 -0.15 2.96 -10.39
N ILE A 199 -1.17 3.67 -9.92
CA ILE A 199 -1.10 4.81 -9.01
C ILE A 199 -1.58 4.33 -7.64
N LEU A 200 -0.75 4.41 -6.61
CA LEU A 200 -1.20 4.21 -5.24
C LEU A 200 -1.69 5.55 -4.69
N VAL A 201 -2.92 5.63 -4.20
CA VAL A 201 -3.47 6.83 -3.57
C VAL A 201 -3.82 6.52 -2.13
N HIS A 202 -3.26 7.28 -1.19
CA HIS A 202 -3.54 7.07 0.22
C HIS A 202 -3.76 8.38 0.97
N CYS A 203 -4.68 8.35 1.93
CA CYS A 203 -4.64 9.22 3.10
C CYS A 203 -4.18 8.37 4.30
N THR A 204 -4.62 8.65 5.52
CA THR A 204 -4.29 7.83 6.69
C THR A 204 -4.92 6.44 6.58
N HIS A 205 -6.23 6.35 6.33
CA HIS A 205 -6.96 5.07 6.22
C HIS A 205 -7.38 4.67 4.81
N GLY A 206 -7.27 5.58 3.84
CA GLY A 206 -7.59 5.29 2.44
C GLY A 206 -9.08 5.23 2.09
N HIS A 207 -9.93 5.97 2.82
CA HIS A 207 -11.40 5.95 2.63
C HIS A 207 -11.95 7.33 2.25
N ASN A 208 -12.09 8.27 3.19
CA ASN A 208 -12.80 9.54 2.92
C ASN A 208 -12.07 10.47 1.94
N ARG A 209 -10.88 11.00 2.29
CA ARG A 209 -10.09 11.86 1.38
C ARG A 209 -9.71 11.15 0.08
N THR A 210 -9.28 9.89 0.17
CA THR A 210 -8.94 9.07 -1.01
C THR A 210 -10.15 8.90 -1.93
N GLY A 211 -11.31 8.52 -1.38
CA GLY A 211 -12.54 8.35 -2.12
C GLY A 211 -13.01 9.65 -2.75
N TYR A 212 -12.98 10.76 -2.01
CA TYR A 212 -13.35 12.08 -2.52
C TYR A 212 -12.54 12.46 -3.75
N MET A 213 -11.21 12.31 -3.68
CA MET A 213 -10.31 12.58 -4.80
C MET A 213 -10.60 11.67 -6.01
N ILE A 214 -10.80 10.37 -5.77
CA ILE A 214 -11.09 9.40 -6.83
C ILE A 214 -12.45 9.66 -7.48
N VAL A 215 -13.48 9.98 -6.70
CA VAL A 215 -14.81 10.33 -7.22
C VAL A 215 -14.74 11.58 -8.09
N HIS A 216 -14.06 12.65 -7.63
CA HIS A 216 -13.86 13.84 -8.46
C HIS A 216 -13.12 13.53 -9.77
N TYR A 217 -12.12 12.65 -9.73
CA TYR A 217 -11.45 12.19 -10.94
C TYR A 217 -12.42 11.47 -11.88
N LEU A 218 -13.16 10.47 -11.39
CA LEU A 218 -14.14 9.73 -12.20
C LEU A 218 -15.16 10.66 -12.85
N MET A 219 -15.76 11.57 -12.08
CA MET A 219 -16.75 12.54 -12.57
C MET A 219 -16.21 13.48 -13.66
N ARG A 220 -14.89 13.73 -13.70
CA ARG A 220 -14.26 14.62 -14.68
C ARG A 220 -13.70 13.89 -15.90
N THR A 221 -13.50 12.57 -15.81
CA THR A 221 -12.93 11.77 -16.90
C THR A 221 -13.90 10.77 -17.51
N THR A 222 -15.07 10.58 -16.90
CA THR A 222 -16.10 9.64 -17.36
C THR A 222 -17.48 10.30 -17.28
N SER A 223 -18.39 9.87 -18.15
CA SER A 223 -19.77 10.37 -18.17
C SER A 223 -20.67 9.52 -17.28
N ILE A 224 -20.51 9.65 -15.96
CA ILE A 224 -21.31 8.94 -14.94
C ILE A 224 -21.86 9.91 -13.90
N SER A 225 -22.87 9.49 -13.14
CA SER A 225 -23.43 10.30 -12.04
C SER A 225 -22.59 10.22 -10.76
N VAL A 226 -22.77 11.17 -9.84
CA VAL A 226 -22.13 11.17 -8.51
C VAL A 226 -22.41 9.85 -7.79
N THR A 227 -23.65 9.38 -7.85
CA THR A 227 -24.08 8.13 -7.23
C THR A 227 -23.30 6.93 -7.79
N GLN A 228 -23.11 6.87 -9.11
CA GLN A 228 -22.35 5.80 -9.75
C GLN A 228 -20.87 5.87 -9.37
N ALA A 229 -20.27 7.06 -9.35
CA ALA A 229 -18.87 7.25 -8.98
C ALA A 229 -18.60 6.84 -7.51
N ILE A 230 -19.48 7.23 -6.58
CA ILE A 230 -19.41 6.81 -5.16
C ILE A 230 -19.51 5.29 -5.07
N LYS A 231 -20.44 4.66 -5.80
CA LYS A 231 -20.62 3.21 -5.81
C LYS A 231 -19.39 2.47 -6.33
N ILE A 232 -18.79 2.93 -7.42
CA ILE A 232 -17.53 2.35 -7.96
C ILE A 232 -16.43 2.38 -6.89
N PHE A 233 -16.29 3.49 -6.16
CA PHE A 233 -15.31 3.57 -5.09
C PHE A 233 -15.65 2.65 -3.91
N ALA A 234 -16.92 2.56 -3.51
CA ALA A 234 -17.36 1.69 -2.43
C ALA A 234 -17.14 0.20 -2.75
N GLU A 235 -17.35 -0.22 -3.99
CA GLU A 235 -17.07 -1.58 -4.45
C GLU A 235 -15.56 -1.87 -4.46
N ALA A 236 -14.75 -0.92 -4.92
CA ALA A 236 -13.30 -1.08 -4.95
C ALA A 236 -12.68 -1.05 -3.54
N ARG A 237 -13.22 -0.24 -2.62
CA ARG A 237 -12.69 -0.04 -1.28
C ARG A 237 -13.83 0.00 -0.24
N PRO A 238 -14.40 -1.16 0.13
CA PRO A 238 -15.52 -1.21 1.05
C PRO A 238 -15.19 -0.61 2.44
N PRO A 239 -16.13 0.16 3.05
CA PRO A 239 -17.46 0.47 2.53
C PRO A 239 -17.51 1.71 1.61
N GLY A 240 -16.36 2.29 1.28
CA GLY A 240 -16.25 3.54 0.53
C GLY A 240 -16.03 4.74 1.42
N ILE A 241 -16.61 5.88 1.02
CA ILE A 241 -16.64 7.10 1.83
C ILE A 241 -17.72 6.89 2.90
N TYR A 242 -17.37 7.00 4.17
CA TYR A 242 -18.29 6.80 5.30
C TYR A 242 -18.56 8.07 6.11
N LYS A 243 -17.93 9.20 5.75
CA LYS A 243 -18.20 10.53 6.33
C LYS A 243 -19.30 11.23 5.50
N PRO A 244 -20.48 11.56 6.09
CA PRO A 244 -21.61 12.11 5.33
C PRO A 244 -21.31 13.47 4.67
N ASP A 245 -20.56 14.34 5.34
CA ASP A 245 -20.13 15.66 4.85
C ASP A 245 -19.34 15.55 3.53
N TYR A 246 -18.55 14.48 3.37
CA TYR A 246 -17.84 14.20 2.12
C TYR A 246 -18.79 13.86 0.98
N ILE A 247 -19.83 13.07 1.25
CA ILE A 247 -20.83 12.68 0.26
C ILE A 247 -21.70 13.89 -0.12
N ASP A 248 -22.14 14.67 0.87
CA ASP A 248 -22.97 15.85 0.66
C ASP A 248 -22.23 16.93 -0.14
N ALA A 249 -20.93 17.11 0.11
CA ALA A 249 -20.10 18.01 -0.66
C ALA A 249 -19.95 17.57 -2.12
N LEU A 250 -19.90 16.26 -2.42
CA LEU A 250 -19.86 15.75 -3.79
C LEU A 250 -21.15 16.08 -4.55
N TYR A 251 -22.32 15.76 -3.97
CA TYR A 251 -23.61 16.08 -4.59
C TYR A 251 -23.80 17.58 -4.79
N THR A 252 -23.41 18.38 -3.79
CA THR A 252 -23.47 19.84 -3.86
C THR A 252 -22.58 20.39 -4.99
N PHE A 253 -21.34 19.90 -5.10
CA PHE A 253 -20.38 20.36 -6.10
C PHE A 253 -20.84 20.09 -7.53
N TYR A 254 -21.42 18.91 -7.77
CA TYR A 254 -21.88 18.49 -9.10
C TYR A 254 -23.34 18.87 -9.39
N HIS A 255 -24.00 19.61 -8.49
CA HIS A 255 -25.40 20.03 -8.60
C HIS A 255 -26.38 18.87 -8.87
N GLU A 256 -26.07 17.69 -8.34
CA GLU A 256 -26.94 16.52 -8.42
C GLU A 256 -27.80 16.43 -7.15
N LYS A 257 -29.09 16.09 -7.30
CA LYS A 257 -29.94 15.80 -6.13
C LYS A 257 -29.48 14.48 -5.51
N LYS A 258 -29.11 14.52 -4.22
CA LYS A 258 -28.86 13.30 -3.43
C LYS A 258 -30.13 12.43 -3.39
N PRO A 259 -30.07 11.17 -3.82
CA PRO A 259 -31.18 10.23 -3.68
C PRO A 259 -31.68 10.14 -2.22
N ASP A 260 -32.98 9.93 -2.04
CA ASP A 260 -33.63 9.87 -0.72
C ASP A 260 -33.32 8.56 0.07
N GLY A 261 -32.31 7.79 -0.35
CA GLY A 261 -31.86 6.54 0.28
C GLY A 261 -30.53 6.65 1.02
N ASP A 262 -30.17 5.61 1.80
CA ASP A 262 -28.92 5.54 2.57
C ASP A 262 -27.70 5.35 1.65
N ILE A 263 -27.16 6.47 1.15
CA ILE A 263 -25.95 6.49 0.31
C ILE A 263 -24.68 6.46 1.18
N CYS A 264 -24.77 6.91 2.43
CA CYS A 264 -23.66 6.87 3.36
C CYS A 264 -23.69 5.56 4.14
N PRO A 265 -22.65 4.71 4.02
CA PRO A 265 -22.55 3.52 4.85
C PRO A 265 -22.27 3.90 6.31
N ALA A 266 -22.53 2.96 7.22
CA ALA A 266 -22.16 3.10 8.62
C ALA A 266 -20.63 3.17 8.79
N ILE A 267 -20.17 3.83 9.85
CA ILE A 267 -18.75 3.89 10.23
C ILE A 267 -18.25 2.44 10.43
N PRO A 268 -17.14 2.03 9.78
CA PRO A 268 -16.59 0.69 9.92
C PRO A 268 -16.20 0.32 11.36
N ASP A 269 -16.35 -0.95 11.72
CA ASP A 269 -16.04 -1.43 13.08
C ASP A 269 -14.57 -1.19 13.48
N TRP A 270 -13.64 -1.34 12.53
CA TRP A 270 -12.20 -1.09 12.75
C TRP A 270 -11.88 0.37 13.13
N LYS A 271 -12.77 1.31 12.82
CA LYS A 271 -12.65 2.73 13.21
C LYS A 271 -13.30 2.95 14.57
N ARG A 272 -14.48 2.38 14.83
CA ARG A 272 -15.20 2.51 16.12
C ARG A 272 -14.41 1.94 17.29
N SER A 273 -13.69 0.83 17.11
CA SER A 273 -12.87 0.24 18.17
C SER A 273 -11.74 1.15 18.65
N SER A 274 -11.45 2.23 17.92
CA SER A 274 -10.48 3.26 18.29
C SER A 274 -11.08 4.54 18.85
N GLU A 275 -12.42 4.65 18.92
CA GLU A 275 -13.13 5.82 19.44
C GLU A 275 -13.48 5.70 20.92
N LEU A 276 -13.38 4.52 21.53
CA LEU A 276 -13.66 4.34 22.96
C LEU A 276 -12.34 4.26 23.73
N ASP A 277 -12.17 5.13 24.72
CA ASP A 277 -11.08 4.99 25.67
C ASP A 277 -11.37 3.84 26.67
N LEU A 278 -10.40 3.56 27.56
CA LEU A 278 -10.54 2.50 28.59
C LEU A 278 -11.69 2.77 29.58
N ASN A 279 -12.27 3.97 29.57
CA ASN A 279 -13.39 4.40 30.39
C ASN A 279 -14.72 4.41 29.62
N GLY A 280 -14.70 4.16 28.31
CA GLY A 280 -15.88 4.19 27.44
C GLY A 280 -16.25 5.57 26.91
N ASP A 281 -15.37 6.57 27.05
CA ASP A 281 -15.58 7.92 26.53
C ASP A 281 -15.10 8.04 25.08
N ALA A 282 -15.77 8.89 24.30
CA ALA A 282 -15.44 9.16 22.90
C ALA A 282 -14.10 9.91 22.78
N ILE A 283 -13.11 9.32 22.12
CA ILE A 283 -11.84 9.98 21.77
C ILE A 283 -12.11 10.95 20.61
N PRO A 284 -11.64 12.22 20.68
CA PRO A 284 -11.70 13.13 19.55
C PRO A 284 -11.08 12.50 18.31
N ASP A 285 -11.72 12.70 17.17
CA ASP A 285 -11.33 12.13 15.88
C ASP A 285 -10.04 12.82 15.37
N ASP A 286 -8.89 12.52 16.01
CA ASP A 286 -7.56 13.05 15.71
C ASP A 286 -6.96 12.36 14.45
N ASP A 287 -7.74 12.33 13.36
CA ASP A 287 -7.23 11.99 12.01
C ASP A 287 -6.26 13.07 11.49
N ASP A 288 -6.03 14.14 12.27
CA ASP A 288 -5.11 15.24 11.94
C ASP A 288 -3.70 14.94 12.45
N ASP A 289 -2.84 14.49 11.54
CA ASP A 289 -1.40 14.31 11.77
C ASP A 289 -0.60 15.63 11.90
N GLY A 290 -1.28 16.74 12.17
CA GLY A 290 -0.77 18.10 12.16
C GLY A 290 0.05 18.47 13.39
N GLY A 291 1.30 18.01 13.47
CA GLY A 291 2.36 18.75 14.15
C GLY A 291 2.97 19.75 13.16
N SER A 292 3.12 21.02 13.54
CA SER A 292 3.58 22.14 12.69
C SER A 292 4.59 21.74 11.61
N ALA A 293 4.18 21.80 10.35
CA ALA A 293 5.09 21.68 9.22
C ALA A 293 6.00 22.90 9.18
N ALA A 294 7.32 22.70 9.29
CA ALA A 294 8.30 23.72 8.96
C ALA A 294 8.20 24.06 7.46
N PRO A 295 8.41 25.33 7.07
CA PRO A 295 8.25 25.75 5.68
C PRO A 295 9.26 25.03 4.79
N VAL A 296 8.75 24.31 3.79
CA VAL A 296 9.58 23.65 2.78
C VAL A 296 10.07 24.72 1.80
N HIS A 297 11.37 24.99 1.82
CA HIS A 297 12.02 25.84 0.82
C HIS A 297 11.88 25.22 -0.57
N VAL A 298 11.13 25.89 -1.45
CA VAL A 298 11.03 25.56 -2.86
C VAL A 298 12.34 25.97 -3.52
N TRP A 299 13.16 24.99 -3.91
CA TRP A 299 14.31 25.23 -4.78
C TRP A 299 13.82 25.36 -6.21
N PHE A 300 13.75 26.59 -6.71
CA PHE A 300 13.71 26.85 -8.14
C PHE A 300 15.11 26.58 -8.71
N SER A 301 15.27 25.48 -9.47
CA SER A 301 16.39 25.38 -10.40
C SER A 301 16.12 26.33 -11.56
N LYS A 302 16.84 27.46 -11.55
CA LYS A 302 17.00 28.33 -12.71
C LYS A 302 18.18 27.84 -13.55
N GLU A 303 17.99 28.04 -14.85
CA GLU A 303 18.98 28.12 -15.94
C GLU A 303 19.64 26.82 -16.41
N PHE A 304 19.42 26.49 -17.68
CA PHE A 304 20.37 26.86 -18.74
C PHE A 304 19.60 27.36 -19.97
N TYR A 305 20.07 28.49 -20.51
CA TYR A 305 19.77 29.00 -21.85
C TYR A 305 20.37 28.09 -22.92
#